data_AF-A0AA43QZF1-F1
#
_entry.id   AF-A0AA43QZF1-F1
#
_cell.length_a   1.000
_cell.length_b   1.000
_cell.length_c   1.000
_cell.angle_alpha   90.00
_cell.angle_beta   90.00
_cell.angle_gamma   90.00
#
_symmetry.space_group_name_H-M   'P 1'
#
loop_
_entity.id
_entity.type
_entity.pdbx_description
1 polymer ?
#
loop_
_entity_poly.entity_id
_entity_poly.type
_entity_poly.pdbx_seq_one_letter_code
_entity_poly.pdbx_strand_id
1 'polypeptide(L)'
;MVNFNKFDKVSFEVVEKNNYDIKKTKYYYIWGYDEVDQKVLEILKDGKDISDNEKTLKIKKTLYTLKLLSVKKIDSKTKELIEINEFLKSELGKTNLKNQDQNELIKKYQSELEDLKVKSLIETNKFKEEVIAIQKKAQDAINEHKQKNNDHQEIQIAEARKYALQSFIENLIQPLNNFEKAIIAAEKIDNDVLKNFIIGFNMLYKQVENVLFDFGLTKIIPKIGEMFDPNIHQVYELASSDLEKDTILEVKNIGYKLHDRAIKPALVVVSK
;
A
#
# COMPACT_ATOMS: atom_id res chain seq x y z
N MET A 1 20.99 -17.91 -30.33
CA MET A 1 22.22 -17.14 -30.60
C MET A 1 21.89 -15.68 -30.39
N VAL A 2 22.32 -15.10 -29.26
CA VAL A 2 22.16 -13.68 -28.99
C VAL A 2 23.36 -12.96 -29.56
N ASN A 3 23.11 -12.00 -30.44
CA ASN A 3 24.11 -11.23 -31.17
C ASN A 3 23.86 -9.73 -30.91
N PHE A 4 24.92 -8.96 -30.67
CA PHE A 4 24.86 -7.52 -30.35
C PHE A 4 25.62 -6.68 -31.39
N ASN A 5 25.11 -5.50 -31.74
CA ASN A 5 25.63 -4.64 -32.81
C ASN A 5 26.81 -3.75 -32.35
N LYS A 6 27.53 -3.14 -33.31
CA LYS A 6 28.51 -2.08 -32.98
C LYS A 6 27.73 -0.96 -32.26
N PHE A 7 28.26 -0.47 -31.16
CA PHE A 7 27.66 0.53 -30.27
C PHE A 7 26.43 0.06 -29.45
N ASP A 8 26.26 -1.23 -29.22
CA ASP A 8 25.33 -1.68 -28.16
C ASP A 8 26.02 -1.60 -26.78
N LYS A 9 25.28 -1.16 -25.76
CA LYS A 9 25.68 -1.29 -24.35
C LYS A 9 25.43 -2.73 -23.91
N VAL A 10 26.50 -3.47 -23.68
CA VAL A 10 26.44 -4.88 -23.31
C VAL A 10 27.00 -5.05 -21.90
N SER A 11 26.31 -5.82 -21.07
CA SER A 11 26.79 -6.17 -19.74
C SER A 11 26.93 -7.68 -19.58
N PHE A 12 28.07 -8.09 -19.02
CA PHE A 12 28.43 -9.48 -18.82
C PHE A 12 28.76 -9.75 -17.36
N GLU A 13 28.53 -10.98 -16.90
CA GLU A 13 29.10 -11.52 -15.67
C GLU A 13 30.02 -12.69 -16.03
N VAL A 14 31.30 -12.59 -15.67
CA VAL A 14 32.24 -13.70 -15.74
C VAL A 14 32.28 -14.37 -14.38
N VAL A 15 31.96 -15.66 -14.36
CA VAL A 15 32.07 -16.53 -13.19
C VAL A 15 33.30 -17.41 -13.38
N GLU A 16 34.33 -17.16 -12.57
CA GLU A 16 35.53 -17.99 -12.49
C GLU A 16 35.33 -19.02 -11.37
N LYS A 17 35.29 -20.31 -11.69
CA LYS A 17 35.14 -21.40 -10.72
C LYS A 17 36.37 -22.27 -10.70
N ASN A 18 37.06 -22.28 -9.57
CA ASN A 18 38.16 -23.17 -9.24
C ASN A 18 37.70 -24.28 -8.30
N ASN A 19 38.57 -25.26 -8.02
CA ASN A 19 38.27 -26.34 -7.07
C ASN A 19 37.98 -25.87 -5.63
N TYR A 20 38.36 -24.64 -5.28
CA TYR A 20 38.25 -24.10 -3.92
C TYR A 20 37.43 -22.80 -3.82
N ASP A 21 37.26 -22.05 -4.92
CA ASP A 21 36.66 -20.71 -4.90
C ASP A 21 35.82 -20.42 -6.14
N ILE A 22 34.82 -19.54 -5.97
CA ILE A 22 34.01 -18.95 -7.04
C ILE A 22 34.15 -17.44 -7.00
N LYS A 23 34.69 -16.84 -8.06
CA LYS A 23 34.78 -15.39 -8.24
C LYS A 23 33.81 -14.93 -9.32
N LYS A 24 33.04 -13.87 -9.04
CA LYS A 24 32.16 -13.25 -10.03
C LYS A 24 32.64 -11.84 -10.32
N THR A 25 32.70 -11.46 -11.59
CA THR A 25 33.12 -10.13 -12.02
C THR A 25 32.18 -9.63 -13.11
N LYS A 26 31.64 -8.42 -12.93
CA LYS A 26 30.72 -7.81 -13.89
C LYS A 26 31.47 -6.82 -14.76
N TYR A 27 31.18 -6.87 -16.04
CA TYR A 27 31.78 -6.02 -17.06
C TYR A 27 30.69 -5.28 -17.83
N TYR A 28 31.00 -4.04 -18.22
CA TYR A 28 30.11 -3.15 -18.96
C TYR A 28 30.89 -2.56 -20.13
N TYR A 29 30.42 -2.79 -21.35
CA TYR A 29 31.10 -2.36 -22.57
C TYR A 29 30.13 -1.70 -23.55
N ILE A 30 30.65 -0.75 -24.31
CA ILE A 30 30.13 -0.32 -25.60
C ILE A 30 30.79 -1.19 -26.67
N TRP A 31 30.02 -2.11 -27.26
CA TRP A 31 30.58 -3.12 -28.15
C TRP A 31 31.20 -2.50 -29.41
N GLY A 32 32.47 -2.81 -29.68
CA GLY A 32 33.20 -2.28 -30.83
C GLY A 32 33.70 -0.84 -30.68
N TYR A 33 33.67 -0.29 -29.47
CA TYR A 33 34.30 0.98 -29.11
C TYR A 33 35.24 0.84 -27.90
N ASP A 34 34.79 0.15 -26.84
CA ASP A 34 35.62 -0.09 -25.66
C ASP A 34 36.63 -1.22 -25.89
N GLU A 35 37.80 -1.12 -25.26
CA GLU A 35 38.74 -2.24 -25.15
C GLU A 35 38.12 -3.34 -24.27
N VAL A 36 37.82 -4.48 -24.88
CA VAL A 36 37.22 -5.63 -24.20
C VAL A 36 38.31 -6.44 -23.50
N ASP A 37 38.03 -6.88 -22.27
CA ASP A 37 38.97 -7.72 -21.49
C ASP A 37 39.30 -9.01 -22.26
N GLN A 38 40.58 -9.35 -22.33
CA GLN A 38 41.07 -10.52 -23.07
C GLN A 38 40.37 -11.82 -22.66
N LYS A 39 40.01 -11.98 -21.38
CA LYS A 39 39.27 -13.15 -20.90
C LYS A 39 37.89 -13.27 -21.52
N VAL A 40 37.19 -12.14 -21.70
CA VAL A 40 35.87 -12.11 -22.33
C VAL A 40 35.98 -12.44 -23.82
N LEU A 41 37.00 -11.91 -24.49
CA LEU A 41 37.30 -12.22 -25.90
C LEU A 41 37.64 -13.72 -26.10
N GLU A 42 38.46 -14.29 -25.24
CA GLU A 42 38.82 -15.71 -25.28
C GLU A 42 37.61 -16.64 -25.11
N ILE A 43 36.67 -16.29 -24.22
CA ILE A 43 35.42 -17.06 -24.05
C ILE A 43 34.52 -16.95 -25.29
N LEU A 44 34.51 -15.79 -25.93
CA LEU A 44 33.70 -15.52 -27.12
C LEU A 44 34.24 -16.22 -28.40
N LYS A 45 35.54 -16.57 -28.48
CA LYS A 45 36.17 -17.30 -29.61
C LYS A 45 35.79 -16.74 -30.99
N ASP A 46 36.11 -15.47 -31.25
CA ASP A 46 35.86 -14.77 -32.52
C ASP A 46 34.39 -14.66 -32.95
N GLY A 47 33.53 -14.19 -32.04
CA GLY A 47 32.19 -13.81 -32.43
C GLY A 47 31.39 -13.14 -31.32
N LYS A 48 30.41 -12.34 -31.74
CA LYS A 48 29.37 -11.73 -30.88
C LYS A 48 28.36 -12.75 -30.34
N ASP A 49 28.60 -14.04 -30.59
CA ASP A 49 27.58 -15.06 -30.48
C ASP A 49 27.66 -15.83 -29.16
N ILE A 50 26.56 -15.71 -28.41
CA ILE A 50 26.35 -16.43 -27.15
C ILE A 50 25.08 -17.26 -27.32
N SER A 51 25.24 -18.58 -27.29
CA SER A 51 24.12 -19.53 -27.17
C SER A 51 23.49 -19.39 -25.79
N ASP A 52 22.17 -19.30 -25.71
CA ASP A 52 21.39 -19.32 -24.46
C ASP A 52 21.86 -18.37 -23.34
N ASN A 53 22.36 -17.18 -23.73
CA ASN A 53 22.88 -16.15 -22.82
C ASN A 53 24.06 -16.56 -21.92
N GLU A 54 24.61 -17.76 -22.09
CA GLU A 54 25.75 -18.25 -21.31
C GLU A 54 26.72 -19.05 -22.17
N LYS A 55 28.02 -18.80 -22.00
CA LYS A 55 29.09 -19.55 -22.69
C LYS A 55 30.15 -19.93 -21.68
N THR A 56 30.48 -21.21 -21.64
CA THR A 56 31.46 -21.75 -20.68
C THR A 56 32.72 -22.20 -21.40
N LEU A 57 33.88 -21.81 -20.87
CA LEU A 57 35.19 -22.21 -21.36
C LEU A 57 36.03 -22.72 -20.17
N LYS A 58 36.67 -23.87 -20.35
CA LYS A 58 37.63 -24.39 -19.36
C LYS A 58 39.05 -24.03 -19.80
N ILE A 59 39.77 -23.29 -18.97
CA ILE A 59 41.18 -22.95 -19.16
C ILE A 59 41.96 -23.54 -17.97
N LYS A 60 42.89 -24.46 -18.24
CA LYS A 60 43.62 -25.21 -17.20
C LYS A 60 42.67 -25.89 -16.19
N LYS A 61 42.75 -25.54 -14.89
CA LYS A 61 41.92 -26.07 -13.79
C LYS A 61 40.72 -25.17 -13.45
N THR A 62 40.50 -24.10 -14.19
CA THR A 62 39.47 -23.09 -13.92
C THR A 62 38.37 -23.16 -14.97
N LEU A 63 37.12 -23.15 -14.52
CA LEU A 63 35.94 -23.06 -15.37
C LEU A 63 35.47 -21.61 -15.42
N TYR A 64 35.48 -20.99 -16.60
CA TYR A 64 34.99 -19.64 -16.83
C TYR A 64 33.62 -19.69 -17.48
N THR A 65 32.62 -19.09 -16.87
CA THR A 65 31.27 -18.94 -17.45
C THR A 65 31.00 -17.47 -17.71
N LEU A 66 30.83 -17.09 -18.98
CA LEU A 66 30.39 -15.76 -19.37
C LEU A 66 28.86 -15.77 -19.50
N LYS A 67 28.19 -14.95 -18.69
CA LYS A 67 26.74 -14.75 -18.73
C LYS A 67 26.42 -13.37 -19.27
N LEU A 68 25.59 -13.31 -20.30
CA LEU A 68 25.04 -12.06 -20.81
C LEU A 68 23.91 -11.60 -19.86
N LEU A 69 24.06 -10.40 -19.28
CA LEU A 69 23.07 -9.83 -18.38
C LEU A 69 22.08 -8.93 -19.12
N SER A 70 22.56 -8.08 -20.04
CA SER A 70 21.71 -7.18 -20.81
C SER A 70 22.36 -6.69 -22.09
N VAL A 71 21.54 -6.43 -23.11
CA VAL A 71 21.90 -5.64 -24.29
C VAL A 71 20.95 -4.44 -24.37
N LYS A 72 21.49 -3.22 -24.45
CA LYS A 72 20.72 -1.97 -24.62
C LYS A 72 21.28 -1.17 -25.78
N LYS A 73 20.39 -0.61 -26.61
CA LYS A 73 20.79 0.34 -27.66
C LYS A 73 21.31 1.63 -27.04
N ILE A 74 22.33 2.22 -27.65
CA ILE A 74 22.80 3.56 -27.32
C ILE A 74 21.84 4.60 -27.90
N ASP A 75 21.63 5.69 -27.17
CA ASP A 75 20.87 6.86 -27.62
C ASP A 75 21.59 7.60 -28.76
N SER A 76 20.83 8.24 -29.64
CA SER A 76 21.35 8.88 -30.87
C SER A 76 22.47 9.88 -30.59
N LYS A 77 22.36 10.66 -29.51
CA LYS A 77 23.32 11.70 -29.15
C LYS A 77 24.67 11.13 -28.70
N THR A 78 24.66 10.06 -27.89
CA THR A 78 25.89 9.39 -27.47
C THR A 78 26.60 8.71 -28.64
N LYS A 79 25.83 8.15 -29.60
CA LYS A 79 26.39 7.58 -30.84
C LYS A 79 27.10 8.65 -31.68
N GLU A 80 26.47 9.81 -31.87
CA GLU A 80 27.04 10.94 -32.61
C GLU A 80 28.35 11.44 -32.00
N LEU A 81 28.44 11.55 -30.67
CA LEU A 81 29.67 11.93 -29.96
C LEU A 81 30.82 10.93 -30.16
N ILE A 82 30.51 9.63 -30.19
CA ILE A 82 31.50 8.57 -30.43
C ILE A 82 32.05 8.67 -31.87
N GLU A 83 31.18 8.87 -32.85
CA GLU A 83 31.57 9.03 -34.26
C GLU A 83 32.43 10.29 -34.47
N ILE A 84 32.09 11.40 -33.82
CA ILE A 84 32.90 12.62 -33.83
C ILE A 84 34.29 12.36 -33.23
N ASN A 85 34.38 11.61 -32.13
CA ASN A 85 35.66 11.29 -31.49
C ASN A 85 36.54 10.36 -32.36
N GLU A 86 35.96 9.35 -33.02
CA GLU A 86 36.67 8.51 -34.00
C GLU A 86 37.21 9.37 -35.16
N PHE A 87 36.39 10.30 -35.68
CA PHE A 87 36.78 11.22 -36.74
C PHE A 87 37.97 12.11 -36.32
N LEU A 88 37.88 12.77 -35.15
CA LEU A 88 38.94 13.65 -34.62
C LEU A 88 40.26 12.91 -34.40
N LYS A 89 40.23 11.68 -33.83
CA LYS A 89 41.44 10.86 -33.66
C LYS A 89 42.11 10.53 -35.00
N SER A 90 41.31 10.27 -36.03
CA SER A 90 41.82 9.95 -37.37
C SER A 90 42.44 11.16 -38.08
N GLU A 91 41.88 12.35 -37.89
CA GLU A 91 42.41 13.62 -38.41
C GLU A 91 43.69 14.06 -37.68
N LEU A 92 43.73 13.90 -36.35
CA LEU A 92 44.93 14.18 -35.53
C LEU A 92 46.12 13.29 -35.91
N GLY A 93 45.89 12.05 -36.36
CA GLY A 93 46.95 11.15 -36.81
C GLY A 93 47.50 11.45 -38.21
N LYS A 94 46.81 12.26 -39.01
CA LYS A 94 47.16 12.56 -40.42
C LYS A 94 47.85 13.90 -40.63
N THR A 95 47.89 14.77 -39.62
CA THR A 95 48.34 16.15 -39.76
C THR A 95 49.76 16.37 -39.25
N ASN A 96 50.72 16.49 -40.16
CA ASN A 96 52.01 17.16 -39.92
C ASN A 96 51.76 18.69 -39.85
N LEU A 97 51.43 19.21 -38.67
CA LEU A 97 51.32 20.65 -38.38
C LEU A 97 52.40 21.05 -37.36
N LYS A 98 52.96 22.25 -37.49
CA LYS A 98 54.08 22.76 -36.67
C LYS A 98 53.73 22.75 -35.16
N ASN A 99 54.66 22.30 -34.32
CA ASN A 99 54.51 22.04 -32.87
C ASN A 99 53.89 23.15 -31.99
N GLN A 100 53.83 24.41 -32.43
CA GLN A 100 53.21 25.50 -31.66
C GLN A 100 51.68 25.52 -31.78
N ASP A 101 51.14 25.30 -32.99
CA ASP A 101 49.68 25.30 -33.23
C ASP A 101 49.00 24.08 -32.58
N GLN A 102 49.69 22.95 -32.53
CA GLN A 102 49.21 21.75 -31.81
C GLN A 102 49.10 21.98 -30.30
N ASN A 103 50.04 22.72 -29.69
CA ASN A 103 50.03 22.98 -28.25
C ASN A 103 48.91 23.94 -27.81
N GLU A 104 48.57 24.93 -28.64
CA GLU A 104 47.40 25.79 -28.40
C GLU A 104 46.09 25.01 -28.54
N LEU A 105 46.01 24.14 -29.55
CA LEU A 105 44.83 23.30 -29.77
C LEU A 105 44.61 22.31 -28.61
N ILE A 106 45.68 21.69 -28.09
CA ILE A 106 45.64 20.80 -26.93
C ILE A 106 45.17 21.55 -25.68
N LYS A 107 45.70 22.76 -25.41
CA LYS A 107 45.26 23.59 -24.28
C LYS A 107 43.78 23.94 -24.36
N LYS A 108 43.29 24.28 -25.55
CA LYS A 108 41.88 24.59 -25.77
C LYS A 108 40.99 23.38 -25.45
N TYR A 109 41.30 22.20 -25.97
CA TYR A 109 40.52 20.99 -25.70
C TYR A 109 40.61 20.53 -24.24
N GLN A 110 41.75 20.74 -23.56
CA GLN A 110 41.88 20.47 -22.13
C GLN A 110 40.98 21.37 -21.28
N SER A 111 40.92 22.67 -21.59
CA SER A 111 40.00 23.61 -20.95
C SER A 111 38.54 23.20 -21.16
N GLU A 112 38.18 22.82 -22.38
CA GLU A 112 36.81 22.42 -22.73
C GLU A 112 36.40 21.11 -22.01
N LEU A 113 37.35 20.18 -21.84
CA LEU A 113 37.18 18.96 -21.05
C LEU A 113 36.98 19.24 -19.56
N GLU A 114 37.71 20.20 -18.98
CA GLU A 114 37.53 20.60 -17.58
C GLU A 114 36.16 21.23 -17.34
N ASP A 115 35.72 22.12 -18.22
CA ASP A 115 34.38 22.71 -18.17
C ASP A 115 33.28 21.64 -18.26
N LEU A 116 33.45 20.64 -19.13
CA LEU A 116 32.52 19.53 -19.29
C LEU A 116 32.45 18.66 -18.03
N LYS A 117 33.59 18.39 -17.39
CA LYS A 117 33.65 17.65 -16.12
C LYS A 117 32.94 18.43 -15.00
N VAL A 118 33.18 19.73 -14.88
CA VAL A 118 32.53 20.58 -13.88
C VAL A 118 31.02 20.61 -14.08
N LYS A 119 30.55 20.77 -15.33
CA LYS A 119 29.11 20.70 -15.66
C LYS A 119 28.49 19.36 -15.27
N SER A 120 29.16 18.24 -15.59
CA SER A 120 28.67 16.91 -15.24
C SER A 120 28.58 16.67 -13.73
N LEU A 121 29.53 17.20 -12.95
CA LEU A 121 29.53 17.09 -11.49
C LEU A 121 28.38 17.90 -10.86
N ILE A 122 28.11 19.09 -11.39
CA ILE A 122 26.99 19.95 -10.95
C ILE A 122 25.65 19.25 -11.22
N GLU A 123 25.45 18.69 -12.41
CA GLU A 123 24.24 17.92 -12.74
C GLU A 123 24.09 16.69 -11.85
N THR A 124 25.18 15.96 -11.62
CA THR A 124 25.15 14.77 -10.76
C THR A 124 24.78 15.11 -9.31
N ASN A 125 25.30 16.21 -8.76
CA ASN A 125 24.96 16.65 -7.41
C ASN A 125 23.51 17.11 -7.31
N LYS A 126 23.02 17.90 -8.28
CA LYS A 126 21.61 18.28 -8.35
C LYS A 126 20.68 17.07 -8.40
N PHE A 127 21.00 16.09 -9.24
CA PHE A 127 20.23 14.85 -9.33
C PHE A 127 20.22 14.08 -8.01
N LYS A 128 21.36 13.98 -7.30
CA LYS A 128 21.43 13.34 -5.99
C LYS A 128 20.56 14.05 -4.95
N GLU A 129 20.59 15.37 -4.92
CA GLU A 129 19.75 16.17 -4.01
C GLU A 129 18.26 15.96 -4.28
N GLU A 130 17.84 15.95 -5.56
CA GLU A 130 16.47 15.66 -5.95
C GLU A 130 16.03 14.25 -5.54
N VAL A 131 16.87 13.24 -5.75
CA VAL A 131 16.58 11.86 -5.34
C VAL A 131 16.40 11.78 -3.82
N ILE A 132 17.28 12.42 -3.04
CA ILE A 132 17.16 12.45 -1.57
C ILE A 132 15.86 13.16 -1.15
N ALA A 133 15.50 14.25 -1.82
CA ALA A 133 14.27 14.98 -1.54
C ALA A 133 13.02 14.13 -1.84
N ILE A 134 13.01 13.41 -2.98
CA ILE A 134 11.93 12.49 -3.35
C ILE A 134 11.84 11.33 -2.36
N GLN A 135 12.97 10.74 -1.95
CA GLN A 135 13.01 9.66 -0.97
C GLN A 135 12.46 10.09 0.39
N LYS A 136 12.85 11.29 0.86
CA LYS A 136 12.29 11.88 2.10
C LYS A 136 10.78 12.05 1.99
N LYS A 137 10.29 12.70 0.92
CA LYS A 137 8.85 12.88 0.70
C LYS A 137 8.09 11.55 0.66
N ALA A 138 8.65 10.54 -0.01
CA ALA A 138 8.05 9.21 -0.05
C ALA A 138 8.01 8.56 1.34
N GLN A 139 9.08 8.69 2.14
CA GLN A 139 9.13 8.16 3.49
C GLN A 139 8.15 8.86 4.42
N ASP A 140 8.05 10.18 4.34
CA ASP A 140 7.12 10.99 5.13
C ASP A 140 5.67 10.60 4.80
N ALA A 141 5.34 10.45 3.51
CA ALA A 141 4.04 9.97 3.07
C ALA A 141 3.73 8.56 3.59
N ILE A 142 4.69 7.63 3.55
CA ILE A 142 4.53 6.28 4.10
C ILE A 142 4.27 6.34 5.61
N ASN A 143 4.99 7.18 6.34
CA ASN A 143 4.84 7.32 7.78
C ASN A 143 3.47 7.90 8.13
N GLU A 144 3.03 8.94 7.42
CA GLU A 144 1.71 9.54 7.58
C GLU A 144 0.59 8.53 7.29
N HIS A 145 0.71 7.77 6.20
CA HIS A 145 -0.23 6.70 5.87
C HIS A 145 -0.26 5.60 6.95
N LYS A 146 0.89 5.20 7.49
CA LYS A 146 0.96 4.23 8.59
C LYS A 146 0.30 4.75 9.86
N GLN A 147 0.57 6.00 10.24
CA GLN A 147 -0.05 6.62 11.42
C GLN A 147 -1.57 6.68 11.26
N LYS A 148 -2.06 7.22 10.14
CA LYS A 148 -3.50 7.25 9.84
C LYS A 148 -4.12 5.86 9.91
N ASN A 149 -3.49 4.86 9.31
CA ASN A 149 -4.00 3.50 9.33
C ASN A 149 -4.04 2.91 10.75
N ASN A 150 -3.01 3.15 11.56
CA ASN A 150 -2.98 2.69 12.95
C ASN A 150 -4.09 3.36 13.77
N ASP A 151 -4.24 4.68 13.67
CA ASP A 151 -5.29 5.42 14.38
C ASP A 151 -6.69 4.90 14.02
N HIS A 152 -6.93 4.67 12.72
CA HIS A 152 -8.20 4.11 12.25
C HIS A 152 -8.41 2.66 12.73
N GLN A 153 -7.36 1.86 12.82
CA GLN A 153 -7.44 0.49 13.36
C GLN A 153 -7.73 0.51 14.86
N GLU A 154 -7.09 1.39 15.62
CA GLU A 154 -7.32 1.52 17.06
C GLU A 154 -8.77 1.91 17.35
N ILE A 155 -9.32 2.88 16.61
CA ILE A 155 -10.73 3.27 16.71
C ILE A 155 -11.65 2.09 16.38
N GLN A 156 -11.41 1.39 15.27
CA GLN A 156 -12.23 0.23 14.88
C GLN A 156 -12.17 -0.90 15.91
N ILE A 157 -11.00 -1.17 16.49
CA ILE A 157 -10.84 -2.18 17.54
C ILE A 157 -11.59 -1.75 18.81
N ALA A 158 -11.49 -0.48 19.20
CA ALA A 158 -12.21 0.05 20.35
C ALA A 158 -13.75 -0.04 20.15
N GLU A 159 -14.25 0.32 18.96
CA GLU A 159 -15.66 0.18 18.60
C GLU A 159 -16.10 -1.28 18.59
N ALA A 160 -15.33 -2.17 17.96
CA ALA A 160 -15.63 -3.60 17.90
C ALA A 160 -15.70 -4.22 19.31
N ARG A 161 -14.84 -3.78 20.24
CA ARG A 161 -14.88 -4.20 21.65
C ARG A 161 -16.11 -3.66 22.37
N LYS A 162 -16.40 -2.37 22.18
CA LYS A 162 -17.58 -1.72 22.79
C LYS A 162 -18.89 -2.36 22.34
N TYR A 163 -18.97 -2.80 21.09
CA TYR A 163 -20.18 -3.40 20.50
C TYR A 163 -20.09 -4.91 20.30
N ALA A 164 -19.14 -5.61 20.93
CA ALA A 164 -18.89 -7.03 20.72
C ALA A 164 -20.11 -7.92 21.04
N LEU A 165 -20.91 -7.51 22.02
CA LEU A 165 -22.10 -8.24 22.48
C LEU A 165 -23.40 -7.81 21.78
N GLN A 166 -23.33 -6.90 20.81
CA GLN A 166 -24.53 -6.33 20.17
C GLN A 166 -25.48 -7.42 19.64
N SER A 167 -24.96 -8.35 18.82
CA SER A 167 -25.78 -9.40 18.21
C SER A 167 -26.37 -10.38 19.24
N PHE A 168 -25.65 -10.63 20.33
CA PHE A 168 -26.15 -11.45 21.44
C PHE A 168 -27.33 -10.77 22.13
N ILE A 169 -27.18 -9.48 22.47
CA ILE A 169 -28.22 -8.70 23.13
C ILE A 169 -29.45 -8.56 22.22
N GLU A 170 -29.27 -8.29 20.92
CA GLU A 170 -30.37 -8.20 19.94
C GLU A 170 -31.24 -9.46 19.93
N ASN A 171 -30.60 -10.64 19.94
CA ASN A 171 -31.30 -11.92 19.99
C ASN A 171 -31.95 -12.20 21.35
N LEU A 172 -31.41 -11.65 22.44
CA LEU A 172 -31.94 -11.81 23.80
C LEU A 172 -33.17 -10.94 24.08
N ILE A 173 -33.34 -9.82 23.37
CA ILE A 173 -34.48 -8.89 23.54
C ILE A 173 -35.83 -9.62 23.35
N GLN A 174 -35.97 -10.45 22.31
CA GLN A 174 -37.25 -11.08 22.01
C GLN A 174 -37.68 -12.10 23.10
N PRO A 175 -36.80 -13.01 23.57
CA PRO A 175 -37.06 -13.83 24.75
C PRO A 175 -37.41 -13.02 26.00
N LEU A 176 -36.69 -11.92 26.29
CA LEU A 176 -36.98 -11.07 27.46
C LEU A 176 -38.35 -10.42 27.39
N ASN A 177 -38.73 -9.89 26.22
CA ASN A 177 -40.06 -9.34 26.00
C ASN A 177 -41.16 -10.41 26.19
N ASN A 178 -40.91 -11.65 25.74
CA ASN A 178 -41.86 -12.75 25.94
C ASN A 178 -41.94 -13.16 27.42
N PHE A 179 -40.82 -13.11 28.14
CA PHE A 179 -40.79 -13.38 29.58
C PHE A 179 -41.58 -12.32 30.37
N GLU A 180 -41.39 -11.04 30.06
CA GLU A 180 -42.18 -9.94 30.61
C GLU A 180 -43.68 -10.13 30.32
N LYS A 181 -44.05 -10.47 29.08
CA LYS A 181 -45.44 -10.79 28.72
C LYS A 181 -46.01 -11.98 29.49
N ALA A 182 -45.21 -13.02 29.73
CA ALA A 182 -45.63 -14.19 30.49
C ALA A 182 -45.90 -13.83 31.96
N ILE A 183 -45.05 -13.00 32.57
CA ILE A 183 -45.26 -12.46 33.92
C ILE A 183 -46.56 -11.65 33.97
N ILE A 184 -46.76 -10.71 33.05
CA ILE A 184 -47.98 -9.86 32.99
C ILE A 184 -49.24 -10.71 32.78
N ALA A 185 -49.16 -11.77 31.97
CA ALA A 185 -50.28 -12.67 31.77
C ALA A 185 -50.60 -13.48 33.04
N ALA A 186 -49.57 -13.94 33.77
CA ALA A 186 -49.73 -14.66 35.02
C ALA A 186 -50.31 -13.77 36.14
N GLU A 187 -49.99 -12.47 36.17
CA GLU A 187 -50.54 -11.50 37.12
C GLU A 187 -52.07 -11.37 37.05
N LYS A 188 -52.67 -11.71 35.90
CA LYS A 188 -54.13 -11.67 35.70
C LYS A 188 -54.86 -12.91 36.24
N ILE A 189 -54.13 -13.95 36.63
CA ILE A 189 -54.69 -15.19 37.16
C ILE A 189 -54.84 -15.04 38.67
N ASP A 190 -56.07 -15.10 39.17
CA ASP A 190 -56.33 -14.97 40.60
C ASP A 190 -56.03 -16.29 41.34
N ASN A 191 -54.78 -16.44 41.78
CA ASN A 191 -54.30 -17.58 42.56
C ASN A 191 -53.20 -17.13 43.53
N ASP A 192 -53.42 -17.31 44.84
CA ASP A 192 -52.52 -16.78 45.87
C ASP A 192 -51.14 -17.43 45.92
N VAL A 193 -51.05 -18.72 45.57
CA VAL A 193 -49.76 -19.42 45.46
C VAL A 193 -48.97 -18.84 44.27
N LEU A 194 -49.63 -18.64 43.14
CA LEU A 194 -49.02 -18.08 41.94
C LEU A 194 -48.52 -16.64 42.14
N LYS A 195 -49.27 -15.80 42.88
CA LYS A 195 -48.87 -14.41 43.21
C LYS A 195 -47.47 -14.36 43.87
N ASN A 196 -47.18 -15.29 44.78
CA ASN A 196 -45.86 -15.35 45.43
C ASN A 196 -44.74 -15.72 44.45
N PHE A 197 -44.98 -16.65 43.52
CA PHE A 197 -44.01 -16.99 42.47
C PHE A 197 -43.77 -15.84 41.49
N ILE A 198 -44.83 -15.11 41.12
CA ILE A 198 -44.75 -13.94 40.23
C ILE A 198 -43.83 -12.87 40.82
N ILE A 199 -43.91 -12.61 42.14
CA ILE A 199 -43.01 -11.66 42.80
C ILE A 199 -41.54 -12.10 42.61
N GLY A 200 -41.24 -13.38 42.82
CA GLY A 200 -39.90 -13.93 42.60
C GLY A 200 -39.43 -13.79 41.14
N PHE A 201 -40.29 -14.11 40.17
CA PHE A 201 -39.96 -13.94 38.75
C PHE A 201 -39.76 -12.47 38.36
N ASN A 202 -40.56 -11.56 38.90
CA ASN A 202 -40.38 -10.12 38.72
C ASN A 202 -39.04 -9.63 39.28
N MET A 203 -38.60 -10.14 40.43
CA MET A 203 -37.28 -9.84 40.98
C MET A 203 -36.16 -10.32 40.07
N LEU A 204 -36.26 -11.55 39.54
CA LEU A 204 -35.28 -12.09 38.59
C LEU A 204 -35.26 -11.30 37.28
N TYR A 205 -36.43 -10.94 36.74
CA TYR A 205 -36.52 -10.11 35.53
C TYR A 205 -35.79 -8.79 35.72
N LYS A 206 -36.06 -8.09 36.83
CA LYS A 206 -35.37 -6.82 37.15
C LYS A 206 -33.86 -6.99 37.33
N GLN A 207 -33.41 -8.10 37.93
CA GLN A 207 -31.97 -8.38 38.03
C GLN A 207 -31.33 -8.53 36.65
N VAL A 208 -31.99 -9.24 35.73
CA VAL A 208 -31.51 -9.39 34.35
C VAL A 208 -31.52 -8.04 33.62
N GLU A 209 -32.56 -7.23 33.78
CA GLU A 209 -32.60 -5.87 33.22
C GLU A 209 -31.47 -4.99 33.76
N ASN A 210 -31.20 -5.05 35.06
CA ASN A 210 -30.13 -4.27 35.69
C ASN A 210 -28.75 -4.68 35.14
N VAL A 211 -28.49 -5.99 34.97
CA VAL A 211 -27.24 -6.46 34.35
C VAL A 211 -27.13 -5.91 32.93
N LEU A 212 -28.19 -5.98 32.13
CA LEU A 212 -28.15 -5.44 30.77
C LEU A 212 -27.94 -3.92 30.75
N PHE A 213 -28.52 -3.20 31.71
CA PHE A 213 -28.32 -1.77 31.89
C PHE A 213 -26.87 -1.43 32.24
N ASP A 214 -26.23 -2.20 33.13
CA ASP A 214 -24.82 -2.04 33.48
C ASP A 214 -23.89 -2.30 32.29
N PHE A 215 -24.27 -3.21 31.40
CA PHE A 215 -23.60 -3.43 30.10
C PHE A 215 -23.95 -2.37 29.04
N GLY A 216 -24.75 -1.35 29.38
CA GLY A 216 -25.04 -0.19 28.56
C GLY A 216 -26.32 -0.28 27.72
N LEU A 217 -27.18 -1.28 27.93
CA LEU A 217 -28.47 -1.38 27.26
C LEU A 217 -29.49 -0.43 27.91
N THR A 218 -30.15 0.39 27.10
CA THR A 218 -31.21 1.29 27.54
C THR A 218 -32.44 1.15 26.64
N LYS A 219 -33.64 1.22 27.23
CA LYS A 219 -34.90 1.21 26.48
C LYS A 219 -35.14 2.60 25.87
N ILE A 220 -35.54 2.63 24.60
CA ILE A 220 -36.03 3.83 23.92
C ILE A 220 -37.56 3.77 24.02
N ILE A 221 -38.13 4.62 24.87
CA ILE A 221 -39.58 4.70 25.10
C ILE A 221 -40.04 6.09 24.65
N PRO A 222 -40.39 6.25 23.37
CA PRO A 222 -40.90 7.52 22.86
C PRO A 222 -42.22 7.85 23.55
N LYS A 223 -42.52 9.14 23.73
CA LYS A 223 -43.83 9.56 24.24
C LYS A 223 -44.73 9.97 23.10
N ILE A 224 -46.03 9.74 23.29
CA ILE A 224 -47.05 10.27 22.40
C ILE A 224 -46.99 11.80 22.49
N GLY A 225 -46.96 12.47 21.34
CA GLY A 225 -46.80 13.91 21.21
C GLY A 225 -45.35 14.41 21.09
N GLU A 226 -44.34 13.55 21.21
CA GLU A 226 -42.94 13.92 20.92
C GLU A 226 -42.67 13.95 19.41
N MET A 227 -41.70 14.76 18.99
CA MET A 227 -41.23 14.76 17.60
C MET A 227 -40.50 13.45 17.27
N PHE A 228 -40.70 12.99 16.03
CA PHE A 228 -39.98 11.85 15.47
C PHE A 228 -38.48 12.15 15.31
N ASP A 229 -37.62 11.20 15.69
CA ASP A 229 -36.17 11.27 15.52
C ASP A 229 -35.71 10.06 14.67
N PRO A 230 -35.24 10.28 13.43
CA PRO A 230 -34.80 9.20 12.55
C PRO A 230 -33.66 8.32 13.09
N ASN A 231 -32.89 8.80 14.07
CA ASN A 231 -31.75 8.06 14.62
C ASN A 231 -32.18 6.95 15.59
N ILE A 232 -33.36 7.09 16.22
CA ILE A 232 -33.83 6.21 17.30
C ILE A 232 -35.24 5.68 17.07
N HIS A 233 -35.99 6.25 16.12
CA HIS A 233 -37.36 5.86 15.78
C HIS A 233 -37.44 5.35 14.34
N GLN A 234 -38.30 4.35 14.13
CA GLN A 234 -38.66 3.82 12.81
C GLN A 234 -40.17 3.99 12.60
N VAL A 235 -40.55 4.61 11.49
CA VAL A 235 -41.96 4.80 11.14
C VAL A 235 -42.57 3.46 10.74
N TYR A 236 -43.58 3.05 11.48
CA TYR A 236 -44.43 1.90 11.14
C TYR A 236 -45.50 2.30 10.14
N GLU A 237 -46.18 3.43 10.39
CA GLU A 237 -47.27 3.94 9.57
C GLU A 237 -47.38 5.47 9.71
N LEU A 238 -47.86 6.13 8.65
CA LEU A 238 -48.22 7.54 8.68
C LEU A 238 -49.75 7.67 8.79
N ALA A 239 -50.24 8.33 9.83
CA ALA A 239 -51.67 8.51 10.07
C ALA A 239 -52.07 10.00 10.05
N SER A 240 -53.31 10.27 9.63
CA SER A 240 -53.88 11.61 9.72
C SER A 240 -54.21 11.95 11.18
N SER A 241 -53.83 13.15 11.62
CA SER A 241 -53.99 13.61 12.99
C SER A 241 -54.06 15.14 13.00
N ASP A 242 -54.66 15.71 14.05
CA ASP A 242 -54.72 17.16 14.26
C ASP A 242 -53.40 17.75 14.82
N LEU A 243 -52.45 16.89 15.18
CA LEU A 243 -51.10 17.27 15.62
C LEU A 243 -50.19 17.64 14.45
N GLU A 244 -49.16 18.44 14.76
CA GLU A 244 -48.13 18.85 13.80
C GLU A 244 -47.49 17.65 13.10
N LYS A 245 -47.04 17.85 11.85
CA LYS A 245 -46.37 16.81 11.07
C LYS A 245 -45.13 16.26 11.80
N ASP A 246 -44.84 14.98 11.58
CA ASP A 246 -43.69 14.27 12.17
C ASP A 246 -43.78 14.13 13.71
N THR A 247 -45.02 14.12 14.25
CA THR A 247 -45.31 13.89 15.67
C THR A 247 -45.69 12.43 15.92
N ILE A 248 -45.18 11.85 17.00
CA ILE A 248 -45.46 10.47 17.40
C ILE A 248 -46.90 10.38 17.95
N LEU A 249 -47.73 9.58 17.28
CA LEU A 249 -49.12 9.33 17.64
C LEU A 249 -49.28 8.09 18.50
N GLU A 250 -48.50 7.05 18.22
CA GLU A 250 -48.56 5.77 18.91
C GLU A 250 -47.19 5.09 18.87
N VAL A 251 -46.83 4.39 19.95
CA VAL A 251 -45.65 3.53 19.99
C VAL A 251 -46.10 2.07 19.86
N LYS A 252 -45.76 1.43 18.73
CA LYS A 252 -46.08 0.02 18.47
C LYS A 252 -45.14 -0.92 19.20
N ASN A 253 -43.83 -0.64 19.16
CA ASN A 253 -42.82 -1.42 19.87
C ASN A 253 -41.77 -0.48 20.47
N ILE A 254 -41.37 -0.78 21.70
CA ILE A 254 -40.27 -0.12 22.40
C ILE A 254 -38.96 -0.43 21.67
N GLY A 255 -38.07 0.58 21.58
CA GLY A 255 -36.74 0.44 21.02
C GLY A 255 -35.68 0.14 22.09
N TYR A 256 -34.47 -0.15 21.65
CA TYR A 256 -33.32 -0.45 22.49
C TYR A 256 -32.06 0.22 21.92
N LYS A 257 -31.27 0.83 22.81
CA LYS A 257 -30.00 1.47 22.53
C LYS A 257 -28.90 0.79 23.35
N LEU A 258 -27.81 0.40 22.70
CA LEU A 258 -26.60 -0.08 23.36
C LEU A 258 -25.58 1.05 23.36
N HIS A 259 -25.20 1.53 24.54
CA HIS A 259 -24.41 2.73 24.73
C HIS A 259 -25.03 3.94 24.01
N ASP A 260 -24.42 4.39 22.92
CA ASP A 260 -24.84 5.51 22.07
C ASP A 260 -25.56 5.08 20.78
N ARG A 261 -25.53 3.78 20.41
CA ARG A 261 -26.10 3.29 19.15
C ARG A 261 -27.45 2.60 19.34
N ALA A 262 -28.45 2.99 18.56
CA ALA A 262 -29.72 2.28 18.49
C ALA A 262 -29.52 0.90 17.83
N ILE A 263 -29.73 -0.17 18.59
CA ILE A 263 -29.62 -1.57 18.10
C ILE A 263 -30.97 -2.08 17.58
N LYS A 264 -32.06 -1.52 18.11
CA LYS A 264 -33.41 -1.77 17.62
C LYS A 264 -34.21 -0.47 17.78
N PRO A 265 -34.54 0.25 16.71
CA PRO A 265 -35.30 1.50 16.83
C PRO A 265 -36.70 1.23 17.37
N ALA A 266 -37.30 2.23 18.03
CA ALA A 266 -38.69 2.15 18.46
C ALA A 266 -39.61 2.27 17.23
N LEU A 267 -40.58 1.37 17.10
CA LEU A 267 -41.54 1.43 16.01
C LEU A 267 -42.71 2.34 16.41
N VAL A 268 -42.93 3.39 15.64
CA VAL A 268 -43.90 4.45 15.96
C VAL A 268 -44.81 4.76 14.78
N VAL A 269 -46.04 5.15 15.07
CA VAL A 269 -46.97 5.75 14.10
C VAL A 269 -46.80 7.26 14.19
N VAL A 270 -46.67 7.93 13.05
CA VAL A 270 -46.33 9.36 12.98
C VAL A 270 -47.42 10.11 12.21
N SER A 271 -47.66 11.38 12.55
CA SER A 271 -48.58 12.24 11.81
C SER A 271 -48.08 12.58 10.41
N LYS A 272 -49.00 12.53 9.44
CA LYS A 272 -48.75 12.84 8.03
C LYS A 272 -48.66 14.34 7.74
#